data_AF-A0AAN6NSQ1-F1
#
_entry.id   AF-A0AAN6NSQ1-F1
#
_cell.length_a   1.000
_cell.length_b   1.000
_cell.length_c   1.000
_cell.angle_alpha   90.00
_cell.angle_beta   90.00
_cell.angle_gamma   90.00
#
_symmetry.space_group_name_H-M   'P 1'
#
loop_
_entity.id
_entity.type
_entity.pdbx_description
1 polymer ?
#
loop_
_entity_poly.entity_id
_entity_poly.type
_entity_poly.pdbx_seq_one_letter_code
_entity_poly.pdbx_strand_id
1 'polypeptide(L)'
;MSLTVTSETQNMPPSSPSPGASSSSSSSCPPTSSSSEPVTQTSSQVNMVIRQDPFYITLDASALLAVSILTVLGMHFVHRFVLEATIISVPIMLLIHNDYLNFLKLGPGGTPPTPAGYARLTFYRLFTIRDPLQAPERDPSQLPSAGILATNQLIDSPNPNNDHKTTASGLPYRPGPRPSVAGLAPQRQLNQAGPLPIYLALRSSLESLVQKHPSKFLTATSCLEKHGFALFSRHPVNVCGNGEICHIHTHSDKSMHMNLHPDDIREVLEKGWGERHPMAWSSGSEKGSGKGKGTKGGSLWGWLGWPVRSPVPETFTMVYAPRDENDLRIVCKIIEAAIWYTACEKVEIVPESVEASARGS
;
A
#
# COMPACT_ATOMS: atom_id res chain seq x y z
N MET A 1 24.16 -9.41 -4.24
CA MET A 1 24.20 -10.54 -5.19
C MET A 1 25.11 -11.59 -4.58
N SER A 2 24.57 -12.75 -4.23
CA SER A 2 25.36 -13.91 -3.81
C SER A 2 24.76 -15.12 -4.50
N LEU A 3 25.55 -15.78 -5.34
CA LEU A 3 25.17 -16.96 -6.11
C LEU A 3 25.59 -18.18 -5.30
N THR A 4 24.64 -18.80 -4.62
CA THR A 4 24.84 -20.10 -3.97
C THR A 4 24.10 -21.13 -4.81
N VAL A 5 24.86 -22.03 -5.45
CA VAL A 5 24.32 -23.21 -6.15
C VAL A 5 24.42 -24.38 -5.18
N THR A 6 23.29 -24.89 -4.71
CA THR A 6 23.21 -26.14 -3.94
C THR A 6 22.26 -27.08 -4.66
N SER A 7 22.77 -28.27 -5.05
CA SER A 7 21.94 -29.38 -5.49
C SER A 7 21.60 -30.24 -4.27
N GLU A 8 20.32 -30.41 -3.95
CA GLU A 8 19.89 -31.38 -2.95
C GLU A 8 18.79 -32.26 -3.55
N THR A 9 19.10 -33.55 -3.70
CA THR A 9 18.16 -34.62 -4.04
C THR A 9 17.55 -35.16 -2.75
N GLN A 10 16.26 -34.94 -2.52
CA GLN A 10 15.53 -35.60 -1.44
C GLN A 10 14.93 -36.93 -1.91
N ASN A 11 15.47 -38.04 -1.41
CA ASN A 11 14.79 -39.33 -1.34
C ASN A 11 14.14 -39.45 0.04
N MET A 12 12.81 -39.64 0.07
CA MET A 12 12.07 -40.03 1.27
C MET A 12 11.46 -41.43 1.06
N PRO A 13 11.65 -42.40 1.97
CA PRO A 13 10.98 -43.69 1.93
C PRO A 13 9.58 -43.63 2.61
N PRO A 14 8.68 -44.59 2.32
CA PRO A 14 7.28 -44.51 2.69
C PRO A 14 7.00 -44.96 4.13
N SER A 15 6.09 -44.26 4.81
CA SER A 15 5.51 -44.67 6.08
C SER A 15 4.30 -45.61 5.85
N SER A 16 4.40 -46.81 6.40
CA SER A 16 3.37 -47.86 6.49
C SER A 16 2.14 -47.48 7.34
N PRO A 17 0.95 -48.02 7.01
CA PRO A 17 -0.12 -48.17 8.01
C PRO A 17 -0.65 -49.62 8.09
N SER A 18 -1.02 -50.05 9.30
CA SER A 18 -1.92 -51.20 9.59
C SER A 18 -2.27 -51.19 11.09
N PRO A 19 -3.35 -51.87 11.55
CA PRO A 19 -4.61 -52.24 10.87
C PRO A 19 -5.89 -52.06 11.74
N GLY A 20 -7.06 -52.28 11.14
CA GLY A 20 -8.35 -52.56 11.82
C GLY A 20 -9.28 -51.35 11.93
N ALA A 21 -10.58 -51.39 11.63
CA ALA A 21 -11.52 -52.50 11.63
C ALA A 21 -12.61 -52.38 10.53
N SER A 22 -13.21 -53.54 10.33
CA SER A 22 -14.13 -54.04 9.31
C SER A 22 -15.57 -53.51 9.30
N SER A 23 -16.19 -53.63 8.10
CA SER A 23 -17.60 -53.97 7.76
C SER A 23 -18.73 -53.03 8.23
N SER A 24 -19.82 -52.75 7.51
CA SER A 24 -20.51 -53.45 6.42
C SER A 24 -21.50 -52.55 5.67
N SER A 25 -21.70 -52.87 4.39
CA SER A 25 -22.83 -52.71 3.46
C SER A 25 -24.18 -52.04 3.85
N SER A 26 -24.75 -51.42 2.79
CA SER A 26 -26.15 -51.46 2.30
C SER A 26 -27.11 -50.28 2.55
N SER A 27 -27.30 -49.51 1.46
CA SER A 27 -28.58 -49.10 0.83
C SER A 27 -29.76 -48.60 1.68
N SER A 28 -30.21 -47.36 1.42
CA SER A 28 -31.54 -46.98 0.88
C SER A 28 -31.98 -45.55 1.32
N CYS A 29 -32.53 -44.77 0.38
CA CYS A 29 -33.23 -43.50 0.61
C CYS A 29 -34.73 -43.73 0.93
N PRO A 30 -35.54 -42.68 1.18
CA PRO A 30 -35.61 -41.80 2.35
C PRO A 30 -37.00 -41.88 3.03
N PRO A 31 -37.31 -41.09 4.08
CA PRO A 31 -38.13 -39.90 3.81
C PRO A 31 -37.87 -38.68 4.72
N THR A 32 -38.37 -37.55 4.22
CA THR A 32 -38.64 -36.24 4.83
C THR A 32 -38.99 -36.23 6.32
N SER A 33 -38.25 -35.43 7.11
CA SER A 33 -38.84 -34.55 8.13
C SER A 33 -37.87 -33.45 8.56
N SER A 34 -38.46 -32.27 8.73
CA SER A 34 -37.87 -30.99 9.12
C SER A 34 -37.20 -31.02 10.50
N SER A 35 -35.95 -30.58 10.57
CA SER A 35 -35.40 -29.99 11.80
C SER A 35 -34.40 -28.89 11.44
N SER A 36 -34.61 -27.75 12.06
CA SER A 36 -33.90 -26.50 11.92
C SER A 36 -32.61 -26.53 12.74
N GLU A 37 -31.47 -26.56 12.05
CA GLU A 37 -30.15 -26.32 12.63
C GLU A 37 -29.66 -24.92 12.21
N PRO A 38 -29.12 -24.10 13.12
CA PRO A 38 -28.58 -22.80 12.77
C PRO A 38 -27.31 -23.00 11.95
N VAL A 39 -27.37 -22.58 10.69
CA VAL A 39 -26.21 -22.51 9.79
C VAL A 39 -25.20 -21.54 10.41
N THR A 40 -24.24 -22.08 11.13
CA THR A 40 -23.04 -21.34 11.51
C THR A 40 -22.24 -21.19 10.22
N GLN A 41 -22.50 -20.11 9.48
CA GLN A 41 -21.64 -19.69 8.37
C GLN A 41 -20.31 -19.23 8.97
N THR A 42 -19.43 -20.17 9.27
CA THR A 42 -17.99 -19.90 9.32
C THR A 42 -17.58 -19.53 7.91
N SER A 43 -17.71 -18.24 7.57
CA SER A 43 -17.07 -17.69 6.38
C SER A 43 -15.57 -17.93 6.55
N SER A 44 -15.05 -18.88 5.78
CA SER A 44 -13.62 -19.11 5.64
C SER A 44 -13.02 -17.86 5.02
N GLN A 45 -12.59 -16.92 5.86
CA GLN A 45 -11.97 -15.67 5.44
C GLN A 45 -10.61 -16.00 4.81
N VAL A 46 -10.54 -15.91 3.49
CA VAL A 46 -9.29 -16.04 2.75
C VAL A 46 -8.44 -14.81 3.11
N ASN A 47 -7.47 -15.00 3.99
CA ASN A 47 -6.47 -13.99 4.26
C ASN A 47 -5.57 -13.89 3.01
N MET A 48 -5.87 -12.96 2.10
CA MET A 48 -5.07 -12.76 0.89
C MET A 48 -3.74 -12.13 1.27
N VAL A 49 -2.72 -12.97 1.47
CA VAL A 49 -1.33 -12.54 1.58
C VAL A 49 -0.81 -12.27 0.18
N ILE A 50 -0.53 -11.00 -0.14
CA ILE A 50 0.10 -10.64 -1.40
C ILE A 50 1.55 -11.12 -1.35
N ARG A 51 1.90 -12.04 -2.25
CA ARG A 51 3.27 -12.55 -2.39
C ARG A 51 3.96 -11.91 -3.58
N GLN A 52 5.24 -11.58 -3.40
CA GLN A 52 6.14 -11.16 -4.47
C GLN A 52 7.18 -12.26 -4.64
N ASP A 53 7.30 -12.79 -5.85
CA ASP A 53 8.23 -13.88 -6.11
C ASP A 53 9.62 -13.31 -6.42
N PRO A 54 10.65 -13.69 -5.65
CA PRO A 54 12.00 -13.26 -5.96
C PRO A 54 12.42 -13.83 -7.31
N PHE A 55 13.21 -13.06 -8.06
CA PHE A 55 13.77 -13.54 -9.31
C PHE A 55 14.97 -14.45 -9.03
N TYR A 56 14.83 -15.73 -9.37
CA TYR A 56 15.95 -16.68 -9.39
C TYR A 56 15.81 -17.58 -10.62
N ILE A 57 16.95 -17.93 -11.22
CA ILE A 57 17.04 -18.89 -12.31
C ILE A 57 17.74 -20.12 -11.75
N THR A 58 17.05 -21.25 -11.73
CA THR A 58 17.64 -22.55 -11.40
C THR A 58 17.81 -23.36 -12.69
N LEU A 59 19.03 -23.83 -12.95
CA LEU A 59 19.32 -24.77 -14.03
C LEU A 59 19.68 -26.11 -13.41
N ASP A 60 18.95 -27.17 -13.77
CA ASP A 60 19.37 -28.53 -13.43
C ASP A 60 20.55 -28.97 -14.29
N ALA A 61 21.14 -30.14 -13.99
CA ALA A 61 22.33 -30.62 -14.71
C ALA A 61 22.08 -30.77 -16.22
N SER A 62 20.89 -31.24 -16.60
CA SER A 62 20.50 -31.44 -18.00
C SER A 62 20.34 -30.11 -18.74
N ALA A 63 19.67 -29.14 -18.13
CA ALA A 63 19.47 -27.80 -18.66
C ALA A 63 20.81 -27.03 -18.76
N LEU A 64 21.67 -27.15 -17.75
CA LEU A 64 23.00 -26.55 -17.76
C LEU A 64 23.85 -27.13 -18.91
N LEU A 65 23.83 -28.45 -19.10
CA LEU A 65 24.51 -29.11 -20.20
C LEU A 65 23.95 -28.66 -21.56
N ALA A 66 22.63 -28.62 -21.71
CA ALA A 66 21.97 -28.17 -22.94
C ALA A 66 22.31 -26.72 -23.28
N VAL A 67 22.22 -25.79 -22.31
CA VAL A 67 22.59 -24.38 -22.49
C VAL A 67 24.05 -24.24 -22.88
N SER A 68 24.95 -25.02 -22.27
CA SER A 68 26.38 -25.02 -22.59
C SER A 68 26.63 -25.48 -24.03
N ILE A 69 26.03 -26.61 -24.44
CA ILE A 69 26.15 -27.13 -25.81
C ILE A 69 25.58 -26.14 -26.83
N LEU A 70 24.38 -25.60 -26.59
CA LEU A 70 23.74 -24.61 -27.46
C LEU A 70 24.55 -23.34 -27.58
N THR A 71 25.20 -22.88 -26.50
CA THR A 71 26.09 -21.72 -26.53
C THR A 71 27.31 -21.99 -27.40
N VAL A 72 27.94 -23.16 -27.26
CA VAL A 72 29.10 -23.57 -28.08
C VAL A 72 28.73 -23.68 -29.55
N LEU A 73 27.62 -24.36 -29.87
CA LEU A 73 27.12 -24.44 -31.24
C LEU A 73 26.81 -23.03 -31.78
N GLY A 74 26.17 -22.18 -30.97
CA GLY A 74 25.90 -20.79 -31.30
C GLY A 74 27.17 -20.02 -31.69
N MET A 75 28.27 -20.19 -30.96
CA MET A 75 29.55 -19.52 -31.25
C MET A 75 30.13 -19.88 -32.62
N HIS A 76 29.83 -21.08 -33.14
CA HIS A 76 30.34 -21.53 -34.44
C HIS A 76 29.38 -21.25 -35.61
N PHE A 77 28.07 -21.28 -35.36
CA PHE A 77 27.06 -21.26 -36.42
C PHE A 77 26.23 -19.98 -36.49
N VAL A 78 26.26 -19.13 -35.46
CA VAL A 78 25.47 -17.89 -35.37
C VAL A 78 26.41 -16.68 -35.43
N HIS A 79 25.97 -15.62 -36.10
CA HIS A 79 26.72 -14.37 -36.14
C HIS A 79 26.93 -13.83 -34.71
N ARG A 80 28.16 -13.41 -34.40
CA ARG A 80 28.58 -12.98 -33.06
C ARG A 80 27.60 -12.02 -32.38
N PHE A 81 27.21 -10.93 -33.04
CA PHE A 81 26.28 -9.95 -32.47
C PHE A 81 24.90 -10.53 -32.15
N VAL A 82 24.41 -11.48 -32.95
CA VAL A 82 23.09 -12.10 -32.72
C VAL A 82 23.18 -13.00 -31.49
N LEU A 83 24.23 -13.80 -31.37
CA LEU A 83 24.45 -14.65 -30.22
C LEU A 83 24.60 -13.84 -28.92
N GLU A 84 25.42 -12.80 -28.93
CA GLU A 84 25.61 -11.89 -27.79
C GLU A 84 24.26 -11.25 -27.37
N ALA A 85 23.47 -10.76 -28.33
CA ALA A 85 22.16 -10.19 -28.07
C ALA A 85 21.18 -11.22 -27.49
N THR A 86 21.19 -12.47 -27.98
CA THR A 86 20.35 -13.54 -27.42
C THR A 86 20.73 -13.86 -25.97
N ILE A 87 22.02 -14.03 -25.68
CA ILE A 87 22.50 -14.35 -24.32
C ILE A 87 22.10 -13.26 -23.33
N ILE A 88 22.18 -11.99 -23.72
CA ILE A 88 21.80 -10.85 -22.87
C ILE A 88 20.28 -10.70 -22.77
N SER A 89 19.54 -10.88 -23.87
CA SER A 89 18.10 -10.63 -23.90
C SER A 89 17.29 -11.67 -23.12
N VAL A 90 17.70 -12.93 -23.10
CA VAL A 90 16.98 -13.99 -22.37
C VAL A 90 16.79 -13.67 -20.88
N PRO A 91 17.83 -13.41 -20.07
CA PRO A 91 17.65 -13.10 -18.65
C PRO A 91 16.88 -11.79 -18.44
N ILE A 92 17.04 -10.79 -19.32
CA ILE A 92 16.27 -9.54 -19.26
C ILE A 92 14.77 -9.81 -19.49
N MET A 93 14.42 -10.64 -20.47
CA MET A 93 13.03 -11.00 -20.76
C MET A 93 12.41 -11.80 -19.62
N LEU A 94 13.16 -12.73 -19.02
CA LEU A 94 12.71 -13.47 -17.84
C LEU A 94 12.50 -12.55 -16.64
N LEU A 95 13.38 -11.56 -16.43
CA LEU A 95 13.25 -10.57 -15.36
C LEU A 95 12.01 -9.70 -15.57
N ILE A 96 11.80 -9.19 -16.80
CA ILE A 96 10.62 -8.39 -17.16
C ILE A 96 9.34 -9.23 -16.99
N HIS A 97 9.37 -10.50 -17.39
CA HIS A 97 8.22 -11.39 -17.23
C HIS A 97 7.89 -11.62 -15.75
N ASN A 98 8.89 -11.92 -14.92
CA ASN A 98 8.69 -12.10 -13.49
C ASN A 98 8.17 -10.82 -12.81
N ASP A 99 8.75 -9.67 -13.12
CA ASP A 99 8.32 -8.38 -12.59
C ASP A 99 6.89 -8.01 -13.05
N TYR A 100 6.52 -8.34 -14.30
CA TYR A 100 5.15 -8.19 -14.79
C TYR A 100 4.16 -9.09 -14.04
N LEU A 101 4.50 -10.35 -13.79
CA LEU A 101 3.66 -11.26 -12.98
C LEU A 101 3.51 -10.75 -11.55
N ASN A 102 4.59 -10.24 -10.96
CA ASN A 102 4.57 -9.63 -9.63
C ASN A 102 3.70 -8.36 -9.60
N PHE A 103 3.71 -7.57 -10.66
CA PHE A 103 2.79 -6.45 -10.85
C PHE A 103 1.32 -6.91 -10.86
N LEU A 104 0.99 -7.97 -11.60
CA LEU A 104 -0.37 -8.52 -11.62
C LEU A 104 -0.82 -9.04 -10.24
N LYS A 105 0.09 -9.64 -9.45
CA LYS A 105 -0.19 -10.16 -8.10
C LYS A 105 -0.56 -9.08 -7.08
N LEU A 106 -0.17 -7.83 -7.31
CA LEU A 106 -0.57 -6.71 -6.44
C LEU A 106 -2.08 -6.42 -6.53
N GLY A 107 -2.76 -6.99 -7.53
CA GLY A 107 -4.20 -6.85 -7.74
C GLY A 107 -4.57 -5.60 -8.55
N PRO A 108 -5.87 -5.28 -8.64
CA PRO A 108 -6.34 -4.08 -9.34
C PRO A 108 -5.94 -2.82 -8.58
N GLY A 109 -5.80 -1.69 -9.28
CA GLY A 109 -5.56 -0.37 -8.70
C GLY A 109 -5.64 0.73 -9.76
N GLY A 110 -5.09 1.90 -9.48
CA GLY A 110 -5.15 3.05 -10.40
C GLY A 110 -4.57 2.78 -11.81
N THR A 111 -3.57 1.91 -11.92
CA THR A 111 -2.96 1.45 -13.19
C THR A 111 -3.60 0.15 -13.65
N PRO A 112 -4.11 0.07 -14.90
CA PRO A 112 -4.69 -1.16 -15.41
C PRO A 112 -3.68 -2.33 -15.44
N PRO A 113 -4.10 -3.57 -15.13
CA PRO A 113 -3.26 -4.77 -15.14
C PRO A 113 -3.02 -5.27 -16.57
N THR A 114 -2.44 -4.42 -17.41
CA THR A 114 -2.13 -4.70 -18.82
C THR A 114 -0.65 -4.45 -19.12
N PRO A 115 -0.08 -5.02 -20.19
CA PRO A 115 1.31 -4.75 -20.57
C PRO A 115 1.59 -3.27 -20.81
N ALA A 116 0.63 -2.52 -21.34
CA ALA A 116 0.73 -1.07 -21.53
C ALA A 116 0.75 -0.32 -20.18
N GLY A 117 -0.08 -0.73 -19.22
CA GLY A 117 -0.05 -0.19 -17.85
C GLY A 117 1.28 -0.45 -17.16
N TYR A 118 1.80 -1.68 -17.29
CA TYR A 118 3.12 -2.05 -16.79
C TYR A 118 4.24 -1.22 -17.44
N ALA A 119 4.26 -1.07 -18.77
CA ALA A 119 5.27 -0.28 -19.47
C ALA A 119 5.25 1.19 -19.00
N ARG A 120 4.06 1.76 -18.80
CA ARG A 120 3.90 3.10 -18.22
C ARG A 120 4.47 3.17 -16.80
N LEU A 121 4.25 2.16 -15.98
CA LEU A 121 4.78 2.10 -14.62
C LEU A 121 6.31 1.98 -14.61
N THR A 122 6.87 1.15 -15.48
CA THR A 122 8.31 0.98 -15.68
C THR A 122 8.98 2.29 -16.08
N PHE A 123 8.32 3.12 -16.89
CA PHE A 123 8.79 4.48 -17.17
C PHE A 123 8.82 5.35 -15.90
N TYR A 124 7.76 5.34 -15.09
CA TYR A 124 7.72 6.12 -13.83
C TYR A 124 8.69 5.62 -12.76
N ARG A 125 9.09 4.34 -12.78
CA ARG A 125 10.13 3.80 -11.88
C ARG A 125 11.46 4.55 -11.99
N LEU A 126 11.73 5.21 -13.12
CA LEU A 126 12.93 6.03 -13.31
C LEU A 126 12.91 7.36 -12.52
N PHE A 127 11.75 7.75 -11.98
CA PHE A 127 11.53 9.05 -11.35
C PHE A 127 11.14 8.97 -9.88
N THR A 128 11.13 7.77 -9.27
CA THR A 128 10.71 7.60 -7.89
C THR A 128 11.62 8.32 -6.91
N ILE A 129 11.06 8.77 -5.79
CA ILE A 129 11.86 9.25 -4.65
C ILE A 129 12.81 8.14 -4.19
N ARG A 130 14.03 8.53 -3.78
CA ARG A 130 15.05 7.57 -3.34
C ARG A 130 14.75 7.00 -1.97
N ASP A 131 14.23 7.83 -1.08
CA ASP A 131 13.90 7.46 0.30
C ASP A 131 12.43 7.80 0.60
N PRO A 132 11.52 6.81 0.59
CA PRO A 132 10.14 6.97 1.00
C PRO A 132 9.94 7.34 2.48
N LEU A 133 10.97 7.19 3.31
CA LEU A 133 10.91 7.49 4.74
C LEU A 133 11.35 8.92 5.08
N GLN A 134 11.67 9.74 4.08
CA GLN A 134 12.01 11.14 4.24
C GLN A 134 10.82 12.05 3.93
N ALA A 135 10.38 12.83 4.93
CA ALA A 135 9.31 13.82 4.76
C ALA A 135 9.71 14.95 3.80
N PRO A 136 8.76 15.51 3.03
CA PRO A 136 9.02 16.68 2.20
C PRO A 136 9.30 17.93 3.03
N GLU A 137 9.89 18.94 2.40
CA GLU A 137 10.07 20.25 3.03
C GLU A 137 8.73 20.98 3.16
N ARG A 138 8.61 21.79 4.21
CA ARG A 138 7.42 22.60 4.46
C ARG A 138 7.48 23.86 3.61
N ASP A 139 6.39 24.16 2.92
CA ASP A 139 6.18 25.47 2.28
C ASP A 139 5.44 26.41 3.26
N PRO A 140 6.05 27.53 3.71
CA PRO A 140 5.40 28.47 4.62
C PRO A 140 4.13 29.14 4.05
N SER A 141 3.97 29.16 2.72
CA SER A 141 2.83 29.75 2.04
C SER A 141 1.64 28.78 1.91
N GLN A 142 1.84 27.50 2.23
CA GLN A 142 0.80 26.49 2.16
C GLN A 142 -0.17 26.62 3.32
N LEU A 143 -1.46 26.39 3.03
CA LEU A 143 -2.51 26.26 4.04
C LEU A 143 -2.87 24.77 4.19
N PRO A 144 -3.14 24.27 5.41
CA PRO A 144 -2.90 24.93 6.69
C PRO A 144 -1.40 25.16 6.90
N SER A 145 -1.05 26.18 7.70
CA SER A 145 0.34 26.60 7.86
C SER A 145 1.20 25.58 8.61
N ALA A 146 0.61 24.70 9.42
CA ALA A 146 1.30 23.68 10.21
C ALA A 146 0.45 22.41 10.34
N GLY A 147 1.10 21.30 10.65
CA GLY A 147 0.43 20.04 11.00
C GLY A 147 -0.14 20.04 12.42
N ILE A 148 -0.90 19.01 12.77
CA ILE A 148 -1.57 18.87 14.08
C ILE A 148 -1.11 17.66 14.90
N LEU A 149 -0.34 16.74 14.32
CA LEU A 149 0.07 15.50 15.00
C LEU A 149 1.25 15.71 15.95
N ALA A 150 2.23 16.54 15.56
CA ALA A 150 3.40 16.86 16.37
C ALA A 150 3.05 17.94 17.41
N THR A 151 2.28 17.60 18.44
CA THR A 151 1.93 18.60 19.46
C THR A 151 2.98 18.65 20.59
N ASN A 152 3.98 19.49 20.40
CA ASN A 152 4.61 20.26 21.49
C ASN A 152 4.06 21.70 21.47
N GLN A 153 2.78 21.90 21.17
CA GLN A 153 2.15 23.19 21.42
C GLN A 153 1.79 23.24 22.90
N LEU A 154 2.48 24.12 23.62
CA LEU A 154 2.03 24.62 24.91
C LEU A 154 0.61 25.15 24.71
N ILE A 155 -0.40 24.37 25.10
CA ILE A 155 -1.72 24.93 25.32
C ILE A 155 -1.56 25.77 26.58
N ASP A 156 -1.36 27.08 26.41
CA ASP A 156 -1.58 28.05 27.48
C ASP A 156 -3.06 27.96 27.85
N SER A 157 -3.39 27.05 28.76
CA SER A 157 -4.68 27.04 29.43
C SER A 157 -4.71 28.28 30.33
N PRO A 158 -5.63 29.24 30.13
CA PRO A 158 -5.72 30.42 30.97
C PRO A 158 -6.34 30.13 32.35
N ASN A 159 -6.51 28.84 32.71
CA ASN A 159 -7.17 28.44 33.94
C ASN A 159 -6.15 27.91 34.98
N PRO A 160 -5.81 28.71 36.01
CA PRO A 160 -4.83 28.32 37.03
C PRO A 160 -5.33 27.23 38.00
N ASN A 161 -6.55 26.71 37.84
CA ASN A 161 -7.19 25.81 38.82
C ASN A 161 -7.46 24.38 38.32
N ASN A 162 -6.89 23.97 37.17
CA ASN A 162 -6.99 22.57 36.71
C ASN A 162 -5.59 21.95 36.59
N ASP A 163 -5.23 21.11 37.56
CA ASP A 163 -3.96 20.40 37.65
C ASP A 163 -3.79 19.28 36.59
N HIS A 164 -4.72 19.18 35.63
CA HIS A 164 -4.63 18.23 34.53
C HIS A 164 -3.95 18.88 33.33
N LYS A 165 -2.62 18.90 33.38
CA LYS A 165 -1.75 19.22 32.24
C LYS A 165 -1.88 18.10 31.20
N THR A 166 -2.91 18.14 30.36
CA THR A 166 -3.01 17.25 29.18
C THR A 166 -1.95 17.68 28.18
N THR A 167 -0.72 17.22 28.38
CA THR A 167 0.31 17.26 27.35
C THR A 167 -0.20 16.38 26.21
N ALA A 168 -0.74 16.97 25.15
CA ALA A 168 -1.07 16.24 23.94
C ALA A 168 0.24 15.76 23.31
N SER A 169 0.81 14.68 23.84
CA SER A 169 2.01 14.06 23.31
C SER A 169 1.73 13.64 21.87
N GLY A 170 2.73 13.83 20.99
CA GLY A 170 2.67 13.37 19.59
C GLY A 170 2.36 11.88 19.45
N LEU A 171 2.38 11.36 18.24
CA LEU A 171 1.98 9.98 17.99
C LEU A 171 2.89 9.01 18.77
N PRO A 172 2.34 7.93 19.36
CA PRO A 172 3.16 6.88 19.94
C PRO A 172 3.93 6.16 18.83
N TYR A 173 5.08 5.55 19.16
CA TYR A 173 5.77 4.68 18.21
C TYR A 173 4.90 3.46 17.90
N ARG A 174 4.78 3.12 16.61
CA ARG A 174 4.09 1.91 16.17
C ARG A 174 4.88 0.67 16.65
N PRO A 175 4.26 -0.27 17.39
CA PRO A 175 4.97 -1.45 17.86
C PRO A 175 5.44 -2.37 16.73
N GLY A 176 6.70 -2.82 16.81
CA GLY A 176 7.29 -3.79 15.89
C GLY A 176 7.94 -3.20 14.64
N PRO A 177 8.47 -4.05 13.74
CA PRO A 177 9.08 -3.58 12.49
C PRO A 177 8.03 -2.99 11.54
N ARG A 178 8.50 -2.10 10.65
CA ARG A 178 7.66 -1.60 9.56
C ARG A 178 7.16 -2.74 8.67
N PRO A 179 5.94 -2.65 8.13
CA PRO A 179 5.49 -3.56 7.10
C PRO A 179 6.38 -3.48 5.85
N SER A 180 6.50 -4.59 5.13
CA SER A 180 7.12 -4.63 3.81
C SER A 180 6.10 -4.16 2.77
N VAL A 181 6.49 -3.25 1.90
CA VAL A 181 5.65 -2.68 0.85
C VAL A 181 6.24 -2.95 -0.53
N ALA A 182 5.39 -3.19 -1.52
CA ALA A 182 5.81 -3.32 -2.90
C ALA A 182 4.82 -2.67 -3.86
N GLY A 183 5.28 -2.49 -5.09
CA GLY A 183 4.52 -1.84 -6.14
C GLY A 183 4.72 -0.33 -6.16
N LEU A 184 4.20 0.28 -7.23
CA LEU A 184 4.26 1.71 -7.44
C LEU A 184 2.85 2.26 -7.69
N ALA A 185 2.07 1.61 -8.54
CA ALA A 185 0.63 1.80 -8.66
C ALA A 185 0.05 0.54 -9.33
N PRO A 186 -0.65 -0.34 -8.59
CA PRO A 186 -0.93 -0.24 -7.15
C PRO A 186 0.32 -0.35 -6.27
N GLN A 187 0.30 0.30 -5.10
CA GLN A 187 1.24 0.11 -3.99
C GLN A 187 0.52 -0.70 -2.90
N ARG A 188 1.19 -1.71 -2.32
CA ARG A 188 0.59 -2.66 -1.38
C ARG A 188 1.51 -3.01 -0.22
N GLN A 189 0.93 -3.07 0.96
CA GLN A 189 1.51 -3.72 2.13
C GLN A 189 1.44 -5.25 1.96
N LEU A 190 2.58 -5.93 2.06
CA LEU A 190 2.68 -7.37 1.82
C LEU A 190 2.50 -8.23 3.08
N ASN A 191 2.70 -7.63 4.26
CA ASN A 191 2.58 -8.29 5.55
C ASN A 191 1.83 -7.38 6.54
N GLN A 192 1.51 -7.89 7.74
CA GLN A 192 0.79 -7.13 8.78
C GLN A 192 -0.56 -6.54 8.30
N ALA A 193 -1.27 -7.24 7.40
CA ALA A 193 -2.57 -6.79 6.90
C ALA A 193 -3.58 -6.62 8.04
N GLY A 194 -4.44 -5.60 7.92
CA GLY A 194 -5.45 -5.31 8.94
C GLY A 194 -6.55 -6.38 8.96
N PRO A 195 -6.92 -6.93 10.13
CA PRO A 195 -7.99 -7.93 10.21
C PRO A 195 -9.35 -7.30 9.85
N LEU A 196 -10.24 -8.10 9.27
CA LEU A 196 -11.52 -7.62 8.76
C LEU A 196 -12.36 -6.85 9.81
N PRO A 197 -12.47 -7.30 11.08
CA PRO A 197 -13.26 -6.57 12.08
C PRO A 197 -12.74 -5.14 12.36
N ILE A 198 -11.41 -4.95 12.37
CA ILE A 198 -10.80 -3.62 12.55
C ILE A 198 -11.02 -2.74 11.33
N TYR A 199 -10.96 -3.32 10.12
CA TYR A 199 -11.33 -2.60 8.90
C TYR A 199 -12.80 -2.15 8.92
N LEU A 200 -13.72 -3.02 9.34
CA LEU A 200 -15.14 -2.67 9.44
C LEU A 200 -15.36 -1.56 10.47
N ALA A 201 -14.71 -1.64 11.63
CA ALA A 201 -14.73 -0.57 12.63
C ALA A 201 -14.22 0.77 12.07
N LEU A 202 -13.09 0.76 11.34
CA LEU A 202 -12.57 1.95 10.66
C LEU A 202 -13.60 2.52 9.67
N ARG A 203 -14.16 1.66 8.81
CA ARG A 203 -15.15 2.06 7.82
C ARG A 203 -16.38 2.68 8.49
N SER A 204 -16.95 2.01 9.49
CA SER A 204 -18.09 2.52 10.26
C SER A 204 -17.78 3.87 10.91
N SER A 205 -16.57 4.04 11.45
CA SER A 205 -16.13 5.32 12.05
C SER A 205 -16.16 6.47 11.04
N LEU A 206 -15.73 6.22 9.80
CA LEU A 206 -15.76 7.21 8.72
C LEU A 206 -17.18 7.47 8.20
N GLU A 207 -18.02 6.44 8.12
CA GLU A 207 -19.45 6.59 7.78
C GLU A 207 -20.18 7.40 8.86
N SER A 208 -19.94 7.13 10.15
CA SER A 208 -20.44 7.90 11.29
C SER A 208 -19.99 9.37 11.24
N LEU A 209 -18.74 9.65 10.85
CA LEU A 209 -18.24 11.01 10.66
C LEU A 209 -19.04 11.75 9.57
N VAL A 210 -19.29 11.11 8.43
CA VAL A 210 -20.08 11.68 7.34
C VAL A 210 -21.52 11.94 7.77
N GLN A 211 -22.13 11.02 8.52
CA GLN A 211 -23.49 11.22 9.05
C GLN A 211 -23.58 12.42 10.00
N LYS A 212 -22.55 12.66 10.83
CA LYS A 212 -22.47 13.82 11.71
C LYS A 212 -22.22 15.14 10.97
N HIS A 213 -21.51 15.08 9.84
CA HIS A 213 -21.11 16.26 9.06
C HIS A 213 -21.39 16.14 7.55
N PRO A 214 -22.65 15.91 7.13
CA PRO A 214 -22.99 15.59 5.74
C PRO A 214 -22.77 16.75 4.77
N SER A 215 -22.76 17.99 5.27
CA SER A 215 -22.44 19.20 4.50
C SER A 215 -20.95 19.39 4.23
N LYS A 216 -20.07 18.69 4.97
CA LYS A 216 -18.61 18.83 4.84
C LYS A 216 -17.97 17.62 4.16
N PHE A 217 -18.45 16.42 4.45
CA PHE A 217 -17.83 15.18 4.00
C PHE A 217 -18.80 14.28 3.23
N LEU A 218 -18.22 13.36 2.47
CA LEU A 218 -18.94 12.27 1.80
C LEU A 218 -18.01 11.07 1.61
N THR A 219 -18.60 9.89 1.40
CA THR A 219 -17.87 8.66 1.05
C THR A 219 -18.22 8.24 -0.37
N ALA A 220 -17.22 7.81 -1.14
CA ALA A 220 -17.38 7.28 -2.49
C ALA A 220 -16.24 6.32 -2.84
N THR A 221 -16.23 5.81 -4.07
CA THR A 221 -15.08 5.06 -4.61
C THR A 221 -13.90 6.01 -4.85
N SER A 222 -12.69 5.59 -4.50
CA SER A 222 -11.46 6.39 -4.73
C SER A 222 -11.28 6.76 -6.20
N CYS A 223 -10.86 8.02 -6.45
CA CYS A 223 -10.49 8.52 -7.76
C CYS A 223 -9.08 8.05 -8.19
N LEU A 224 -8.17 7.91 -7.22
CA LEU A 224 -6.78 7.53 -7.45
C LEU A 224 -6.65 6.01 -7.62
N GLU A 225 -7.24 5.26 -6.71
CA GLU A 225 -7.20 3.81 -6.73
C GLU A 225 -8.23 3.22 -7.70
N LYS A 226 -9.29 3.98 -8.03
CA LYS A 226 -10.44 3.55 -8.89
C LYS A 226 -11.26 2.40 -8.30
N HIS A 227 -10.91 2.00 -7.09
CA HIS A 227 -11.51 0.90 -6.33
C HIS A 227 -11.48 1.24 -4.85
N GLY A 228 -12.29 0.55 -4.05
CA GLY A 228 -12.26 0.68 -2.58
C GLY A 228 -12.98 1.91 -2.02
N PHE A 229 -13.11 1.92 -0.71
CA PHE A 229 -13.79 2.96 0.06
C PHE A 229 -12.89 4.18 0.26
N ALA A 230 -13.41 5.38 0.02
CA ALA A 230 -12.69 6.63 0.22
C ALA A 230 -13.56 7.71 0.87
N LEU A 231 -12.90 8.57 1.65
CA LEU A 231 -13.46 9.76 2.29
C LEU A 231 -13.09 11.00 1.47
N PHE A 232 -14.06 11.89 1.25
CA PHE A 232 -13.88 13.12 0.48
C PHE A 232 -14.34 14.34 1.27
N SER A 233 -13.66 15.46 1.03
CA SER A 233 -14.10 16.80 1.42
C SER A 233 -14.96 17.41 0.30
N ARG A 234 -16.07 18.03 0.67
CA ARG A 234 -16.91 18.82 -0.26
C ARG A 234 -16.27 20.17 -0.60
N HIS A 235 -15.46 20.70 0.30
CA HIS A 235 -14.82 22.01 0.18
C HIS A 235 -13.31 21.90 0.46
N PRO A 236 -12.54 21.21 -0.39
CA PRO A 236 -11.11 21.04 -0.19
C PRO A 236 -10.34 22.35 -0.44
N VAL A 237 -9.42 22.67 0.47
CA VAL A 237 -8.39 23.71 0.30
C VAL A 237 -7.23 23.16 -0.52
N ASN A 238 -6.77 21.95 -0.20
CA ASN A 238 -5.76 21.23 -0.98
C ASN A 238 -6.43 20.12 -1.79
N VAL A 239 -6.48 20.29 -3.11
CA VAL A 239 -7.22 19.36 -3.99
C VAL A 239 -6.31 18.24 -4.48
N CYS A 240 -6.66 17.00 -4.15
CA CYS A 240 -6.17 15.79 -4.78
C CYS A 240 -7.37 14.87 -5.07
N GLY A 241 -7.44 14.26 -6.25
CA GLY A 241 -8.50 13.29 -6.58
C GLY A 241 -9.92 13.81 -6.31
N ASN A 242 -10.26 15.04 -6.74
CA ASN A 242 -11.56 15.68 -6.48
C ASN A 242 -11.90 15.88 -4.98
N GLY A 243 -10.90 16.13 -4.15
CA GLY A 243 -11.08 16.36 -2.71
C GLY A 243 -10.98 15.10 -1.86
N GLU A 244 -10.39 14.04 -2.40
CA GLU A 244 -10.13 12.78 -1.69
C GLU A 244 -9.15 13.02 -0.53
N ILE A 245 -9.63 12.74 0.68
CA ILE A 245 -8.89 12.90 1.92
C ILE A 245 -8.05 11.65 2.16
N CYS A 246 -8.69 10.48 2.11
CA CYS A 246 -8.04 9.19 2.20
C CYS A 246 -8.84 8.12 1.47
N HIS A 247 -8.16 7.06 1.02
CA HIS A 247 -8.79 5.84 0.55
C HIS A 247 -8.16 4.60 1.17
N ILE A 248 -8.99 3.59 1.38
CA ILE A 248 -8.59 2.33 2.00
C ILE A 248 -8.53 1.25 0.93
N HIS A 249 -7.48 0.43 0.95
CA HIS A 249 -7.34 -0.75 0.11
C HIS A 249 -8.29 -1.88 0.56
N THR A 250 -9.59 -1.69 0.34
CA THR A 250 -10.68 -2.56 0.83
C THR A 250 -10.52 -4.03 0.45
N HIS A 251 -10.05 -4.32 -0.76
CA HIS A 251 -10.01 -5.69 -1.29
C HIS A 251 -8.66 -6.41 -1.09
N SER A 252 -7.67 -5.77 -0.47
CA SER A 252 -6.35 -6.34 -0.23
C SER A 252 -5.94 -6.26 1.24
N ASP A 253 -4.97 -5.42 1.55
CA ASP A 253 -4.15 -5.34 2.75
C ASP A 253 -4.66 -4.36 3.82
N LYS A 254 -5.68 -3.56 3.48
CA LYS A 254 -6.32 -2.57 4.36
C LYS A 254 -5.41 -1.41 4.78
N SER A 255 -4.26 -1.24 4.13
CA SER A 255 -3.52 0.03 4.21
C SER A 255 -4.31 1.11 3.47
N MET A 256 -3.84 2.35 3.57
CA MET A 256 -4.54 3.48 2.98
C MET A 256 -3.56 4.51 2.45
N HIS A 257 -4.01 5.29 1.48
CA HIS A 257 -3.30 6.49 1.07
C HIS A 257 -4.09 7.73 1.45
N MET A 258 -3.36 8.80 1.75
CA MET A 258 -3.92 10.10 2.10
C MET A 258 -2.91 11.21 1.82
N ASN A 259 -3.38 12.45 1.82
CA ASN A 259 -2.51 13.62 1.79
C ASN A 259 -2.42 14.22 3.19
N LEU A 260 -1.19 14.50 3.63
CA LEU A 260 -0.90 15.03 4.95
C LEU A 260 -0.05 16.31 4.85
N HIS A 261 -0.14 17.18 5.84
CA HIS A 261 0.79 18.30 5.93
C HIS A 261 2.23 17.78 6.10
N PRO A 262 3.28 18.41 5.53
CA PRO A 262 4.67 17.96 5.69
C PRO A 262 5.12 17.71 7.14
N ASP A 263 4.57 18.49 8.10
CA ASP A 263 4.81 18.27 9.53
C ASP A 263 4.16 16.98 10.08
N ASP A 264 2.97 16.65 9.60
CA ASP A 264 2.26 15.42 9.97
C ASP A 264 2.87 14.20 9.29
N ILE A 265 3.35 14.35 8.04
CA ILE A 265 4.14 13.32 7.35
C ILE A 265 5.35 12.99 8.20
N ARG A 266 6.11 14.00 8.65
CA ARG A 266 7.29 13.77 9.48
C ARG A 266 6.97 12.96 10.73
N GLU A 267 5.92 13.32 11.46
CA GLU A 267 5.47 12.58 12.64
C GLU A 267 5.07 11.13 12.30
N VAL A 268 4.25 10.93 11.27
CA VAL A 268 3.81 9.59 10.81
C VAL A 268 4.99 8.72 10.41
N LEU A 269 5.95 9.29 9.67
CA LEU A 269 7.17 8.60 9.26
C LEU A 269 8.02 8.29 10.50
N GLU A 270 8.42 9.27 11.31
CA GLU A 270 9.29 9.06 12.46
C GLU A 270 8.74 8.04 13.46
N LYS A 271 7.42 8.02 13.67
CA LYS A 271 6.75 7.10 14.60
C LYS A 271 6.42 5.74 14.00
N GLY A 272 6.70 5.52 12.71
CA GLY A 272 6.58 4.20 12.08
C GLY A 272 5.18 3.85 11.58
N TRP A 273 4.29 4.83 11.40
CA TRP A 273 2.90 4.62 10.99
C TRP A 273 2.69 4.60 9.47
N GLY A 274 3.66 5.05 8.69
CA GLY A 274 3.55 5.06 7.24
C GLY A 274 4.86 5.30 6.52
N GLU A 275 4.76 5.41 5.20
CA GLU A 275 5.82 5.76 4.25
C GLU A 275 5.25 6.60 3.12
N ARG A 276 6.05 7.46 2.50
CA ARG A 276 5.60 8.24 1.34
C ARG A 276 5.37 7.33 0.14
N HIS A 277 4.45 7.73 -0.72
CA HIS A 277 4.28 7.06 -1.98
C HIS A 277 5.53 7.27 -2.85
N PRO A 278 6.13 6.25 -3.49
CA PRO A 278 7.38 6.45 -4.22
C PRO A 278 7.25 7.40 -5.41
N MET A 279 6.01 7.58 -5.92
CA MET A 279 5.69 8.60 -6.92
C MET A 279 5.51 10.02 -6.39
N ALA A 280 5.53 10.27 -5.08
CA ALA A 280 5.32 11.59 -4.49
C ALA A 280 6.56 12.50 -4.59
N TRP A 281 7.25 12.53 -5.74
CA TRP A 281 8.39 13.41 -5.94
C TRP A 281 7.94 14.84 -6.28
N SER A 282 8.76 15.81 -5.87
CA SER A 282 8.56 17.21 -6.26
C SER A 282 8.73 17.34 -7.77
N SER A 283 7.65 17.67 -8.48
CA SER A 283 7.72 18.04 -9.89
C SER A 283 8.25 19.46 -9.92
N GLY A 284 9.56 19.62 -10.15
CA GLY A 284 10.30 20.88 -10.10
C GLY A 284 9.42 22.12 -10.30
N SER A 285 9.04 22.73 -9.17
CA SER A 285 8.46 24.05 -8.99
C SER A 285 7.64 24.59 -10.18
N GLU A 286 6.32 24.40 -10.13
CA GLU A 286 5.42 25.44 -10.60
C GLU A 286 5.60 26.64 -9.65
N LYS A 287 6.68 27.42 -9.89
CA LYS A 287 6.82 28.75 -9.31
C LYS A 287 5.64 29.55 -9.80
N GLY A 288 4.66 29.77 -8.93
CA GLY A 288 3.69 30.83 -9.12
C GLY A 288 4.41 32.11 -9.51
N SER A 289 3.93 32.76 -10.57
CA SER A 289 4.08 34.17 -10.96
C SER A 289 4.97 35.06 -10.07
N GLY A 290 6.25 34.74 -9.95
CA GLY A 290 7.15 35.35 -8.98
C GLY A 290 8.58 35.25 -9.48
N LYS A 291 9.13 36.41 -9.82
CA LYS A 291 10.45 36.61 -10.44
C LYS A 291 11.57 36.24 -9.44
N GLY A 292 11.75 34.95 -9.16
CA GLY A 292 12.70 34.41 -8.19
C GLY A 292 13.76 33.52 -8.83
N LYS A 293 14.96 34.10 -9.05
CA LYS A 293 16.18 33.41 -9.50
C LYS A 293 16.53 32.29 -8.51
N GLY A 294 16.54 31.03 -8.96
CA GLY A 294 16.95 29.89 -8.14
C GLY A 294 17.26 28.67 -9.01
N THR A 295 18.56 28.35 -9.04
CA THR A 295 19.23 27.07 -9.36
C THR A 295 18.61 26.16 -10.43
N LYS A 296 19.27 26.15 -11.60
CA LYS A 296 19.06 25.19 -12.69
C LYS A 296 19.51 23.78 -12.29
N GLY A 297 18.65 23.03 -11.61
CA GLY A 297 18.71 21.57 -11.60
C GLY A 297 18.14 21.04 -12.91
N GLY A 298 18.92 21.11 -13.99
CA GLY A 298 18.50 20.65 -15.31
C GLY A 298 18.38 19.12 -15.32
N SER A 299 17.17 18.61 -15.12
CA SER A 299 16.85 17.24 -15.53
C SER A 299 17.16 17.10 -17.02
N LEU A 300 17.92 16.07 -17.41
CA LEU A 300 18.22 15.71 -18.81
C LEU A 300 16.93 15.69 -19.66
N TRP A 301 15.82 15.25 -19.06
CA TRP A 301 14.49 15.18 -19.69
C TRP A 301 13.83 16.54 -19.91
N GLY A 302 14.13 17.53 -19.05
CA GLY A 302 13.70 18.91 -19.23
C GLY A 302 14.39 19.58 -20.43
N TRP A 303 15.62 19.15 -20.76
CA TRP A 303 16.32 19.56 -21.98
C TRP A 303 15.79 18.84 -23.23
N LEU A 304 15.32 17.59 -23.09
CA LEU A 304 14.60 16.84 -24.15
C LEU A 304 13.14 17.27 -24.36
N GLY A 305 12.62 18.26 -23.62
CA GLY A 305 11.27 18.79 -23.81
C GLY A 305 10.12 17.92 -23.30
N TRP A 306 10.39 16.89 -22.47
CA TRP A 306 9.36 16.08 -21.82
C TRP A 306 9.16 16.49 -20.35
N PRO A 307 8.15 17.31 -20.00
CA PRO A 307 7.85 17.60 -18.60
C PRO A 307 7.20 16.37 -17.95
N VAL A 308 8.01 15.48 -17.37
CA VAL A 308 7.51 14.37 -16.56
C VAL A 308 6.99 14.92 -15.24
N ARG A 309 5.67 14.97 -15.08
CA ARG A 309 5.01 15.36 -13.83
C ARG A 309 4.65 14.11 -13.03
N SER A 310 4.74 14.24 -11.71
CA SER A 310 4.22 13.21 -10.81
C SER A 310 2.70 13.08 -10.97
N PRO A 311 2.16 11.86 -11.00
CA PRO A 311 0.72 11.64 -10.99
C PRO A 311 0.06 11.90 -9.62
N VAL A 312 0.85 12.06 -8.55
CA VAL A 312 0.37 12.26 -7.18
C VAL A 312 1.07 13.44 -6.50
N PRO A 313 0.44 14.10 -5.51
CA PRO A 313 1.08 15.19 -4.77
C PRO A 313 2.33 14.74 -4.02
N GLU A 314 3.22 15.71 -3.73
CA GLU A 314 4.41 15.47 -2.90
C GLU A 314 4.06 15.00 -1.47
N THR A 315 2.86 15.35 -1.01
CA THR A 315 2.31 15.01 0.32
C THR A 315 1.59 13.66 0.37
N PHE A 316 1.55 12.93 -0.74
CA PHE A 316 0.84 11.66 -0.82
C PHE A 316 1.58 10.56 -0.04
N THR A 317 0.91 10.04 0.99
CA THR A 317 1.50 9.16 2.00
C THR A 317 0.67 7.89 2.16
N MET A 318 1.34 6.76 2.24
CA MET A 318 0.75 5.48 2.63
C MET A 318 0.78 5.36 4.15
N VAL A 319 -0.37 5.11 4.77
CA VAL A 319 -0.50 4.76 6.18
C VAL A 319 -0.79 3.27 6.28
N TYR A 320 -0.06 2.59 7.17
CA TYR A 320 -0.14 1.15 7.34
C TYR A 320 -1.49 0.72 7.91
N ALA A 321 -1.90 -0.50 7.60
CA ALA A 321 -3.17 -1.05 8.05
C ALA A 321 -3.24 -1.14 9.59
N PRO A 322 -4.36 -0.73 10.23
CA PRO A 322 -4.54 -0.92 11.66
C PRO A 322 -4.71 -2.42 11.98
N ARG A 323 -3.95 -2.91 12.97
CA ARG A 323 -3.96 -4.34 13.36
C ARG A 323 -4.94 -4.65 14.48
N ASP A 324 -5.22 -3.65 15.33
CA ASP A 324 -6.04 -3.76 16.53
C ASP A 324 -6.74 -2.42 16.82
N GLU A 325 -7.51 -2.36 17.91
CA GLU A 325 -8.24 -1.15 18.30
C GLU A 325 -7.32 0.02 18.69
N ASN A 326 -6.11 -0.26 19.17
CA ASN A 326 -5.17 0.80 19.51
C ASN A 326 -4.58 1.44 18.24
N ASP A 327 -4.13 0.61 17.29
CA ASP A 327 -3.74 1.07 15.96
C ASP A 327 -4.89 1.83 15.29
N LEU A 328 -6.14 1.35 15.43
CA LEU A 328 -7.33 2.03 14.90
C LEU A 328 -7.48 3.45 15.43
N ARG A 329 -7.38 3.66 16.75
CA ARG A 329 -7.43 5.00 17.37
C ARG A 329 -6.35 5.93 16.81
N ILE A 330 -5.14 5.42 16.61
CA ILE A 330 -4.04 6.23 16.05
C ILE A 330 -4.27 6.54 14.57
N VAL A 331 -4.71 5.56 13.78
CA VAL A 331 -5.07 5.77 12.38
C VAL A 331 -6.18 6.81 12.23
N CYS A 332 -7.20 6.79 13.10
CA CYS A 332 -8.24 7.83 13.13
C CYS A 332 -7.64 9.23 13.37
N LYS A 333 -6.69 9.39 14.31
CA LYS A 333 -5.98 10.68 14.50
C LYS A 333 -5.18 11.11 13.27
N ILE A 334 -4.55 10.17 12.56
CA ILE A 334 -3.84 10.48 11.32
C ILE A 334 -4.84 10.91 10.23
N ILE A 335 -6.02 10.31 10.17
CA ILE A 335 -7.09 10.74 9.25
C ILE A 335 -7.61 12.14 9.62
N GLU A 336 -7.73 12.49 10.91
CA GLU A 336 -8.04 13.87 11.34
C GLU A 336 -7.00 14.87 10.81
N ALA A 337 -5.71 14.50 10.81
CA ALA A 337 -4.65 15.32 10.22
C ALA A 337 -4.76 15.43 8.69
N ALA A 338 -5.20 14.37 8.02
CA ALA A 338 -5.49 14.42 6.59
C ALA A 338 -6.70 15.33 6.27
N ILE A 339 -7.72 15.32 7.12
CA ILE A 339 -8.87 16.23 7.03
C ILE A 339 -8.42 17.67 7.26
N TRP A 340 -7.59 17.91 8.27
CA TRP A 340 -6.99 19.21 8.56
C TRP A 340 -6.21 19.73 7.35
N TYR A 341 -5.34 18.91 6.76
CA TYR A 341 -4.60 19.29 5.57
C TYR A 341 -5.51 19.54 4.38
N THR A 342 -6.48 18.67 4.12
CA THR A 342 -7.30 18.74 2.90
C THR A 342 -8.32 19.87 2.96
N ALA A 343 -8.94 20.11 4.12
CA ALA A 343 -10.11 20.99 4.25
C ALA A 343 -9.93 22.13 5.26
N CYS A 344 -8.82 22.20 6.00
CA CYS A 344 -8.64 23.12 7.15
C CYS A 344 -9.74 22.99 8.22
N GLU A 345 -10.31 21.80 8.35
CA GLU A 345 -11.38 21.49 9.30
C GLU A 345 -10.81 20.70 10.46
N LYS A 346 -11.14 21.11 11.69
CA LYS A 346 -10.84 20.32 12.89
C LYS A 346 -12.01 19.42 13.21
N VAL A 347 -11.75 18.13 13.29
CA VAL A 347 -12.74 17.11 13.61
C VAL A 347 -12.16 16.11 14.59
N GLU A 348 -13.03 15.44 15.33
CA GLU A 348 -12.67 14.33 16.21
C GLU A 348 -13.41 13.07 15.71
N ILE A 349 -12.64 12.04 15.41
CA ILE A 349 -13.12 10.74 14.97
C ILE A 349 -13.06 9.82 16.17
N VAL A 350 -14.24 9.55 16.76
CA VAL A 350 -14.39 8.52 17.78
C VAL A 350 -14.46 7.16 17.08
N PRO A 351 -13.49 6.26 17.28
CA PRO A 351 -13.52 4.97 16.61
C PRO A 351 -14.67 4.11 17.14
N GLU A 352 -15.45 3.53 16.24
CA GLU A 352 -16.48 2.55 16.58
C GLU A 352 -15.83 1.31 17.20
N SER A 353 -16.47 0.72 18.20
CA SER A 353 -15.99 -0.53 18.78
C SER A 353 -16.24 -1.68 17.80
N VAL A 354 -15.36 -2.69 17.83
CA VAL A 354 -15.51 -3.87 16.97
C VAL A 354 -16.84 -4.57 17.22
N GLU A 355 -17.31 -4.58 18.48
CA GLU A 355 -18.60 -5.16 18.87
C GLU A 355 -19.82 -4.36 18.38
N ALA A 356 -19.68 -3.03 18.21
CA ALA A 356 -20.75 -2.19 17.67
C ALA A 356 -20.86 -2.38 16.15
N SER A 357 -19.73 -2.41 15.45
CA SER A 357 -19.71 -2.66 13.99
C SER A 357 -20.25 -4.04 13.61
N ALA A 358 -20.00 -5.07 14.43
CA ALA A 358 -20.51 -6.43 14.17
C ALA A 358 -22.04 -6.56 14.28
N ARG A 359 -22.73 -5.62 14.96
CA ARG A 359 -24.20 -5.63 15.12
C ARG A 359 -24.93 -4.84 14.04
N GLY A 360 -24.22 -4.00 13.29
CA GLY A 360 -24.78 -3.13 12.25
C GLY A 360 -24.52 -3.58 10.81
N SER A 361 -23.77 -4.67 10.62
CA SER A 361 -23.37 -5.22 9.30
C SER A 361 -24.33 -6.26 8.75
#